data_AF-A0A895AC97-F1
#
_entry.id   AF-A0A895AC97-F1
#
_cell.length_a   1.000
_cell.length_b   1.000
_cell.length_c   1.000
_cell.angle_alpha   90.00
_cell.angle_beta   90.00
_cell.angle_gamma   90.00
#
_symmetry.space_group_name_H-M   'P 1'
#
loop_
_entity.id
_entity.type
_entity.pdbx_description
1 polymer ?
#
loop_
_entity_poly.entity_id
_entity_poly.type
_entity_poly.pdbx_seq_one_letter_code
_entity_poly.pdbx_strand_id
1 'polypeptide(L)'
;MTATELKELMAANGFDHLPYYQPGTDDASGDGYIAIEEGSVEAASVHDTRVQVVSGKFTRSGTRQSHRRSLHVQPQRVHRNDYGNATGALVSIPSAASKRTWYKRETQERAPVSATETIACEGGDVDLVDAATVDLPAPYELVYDIPYDEEPKHNIILWDDRSVESRHDGDLAWARAYRTSHEFCGVPIIDTGNIRIHLDETTGITVDQYTDTTWTTLDLPPTDWHLHDVDITTISPIRIEAHLTFTHTNSDDSYTLRMLARRGRATTQFTVPSSVSTPTPSGLRDSLAPIADPSVRRPTSHLGLIARKEVRR
;
A
#
# COMPACT_ATOMS: atom_id res chain seq x y z
N MET A 1 17.16 -4.02 7.28
CA MET A 1 16.18 -3.35 8.15
C MET A 1 16.93 -2.70 9.30
N THR A 2 16.69 -1.42 9.55
CA THR A 2 17.33 -0.65 10.63
C THR A 2 16.55 -0.73 11.94
N ALA A 3 17.15 -0.29 13.05
CA ALA A 3 16.48 -0.22 14.35
C ALA A 3 15.23 0.69 14.34
N THR A 4 15.30 1.83 13.64
CA THR A 4 14.17 2.75 13.48
C THR A 4 13.04 2.11 12.70
N GLU A 5 13.33 1.46 11.56
CA GLU A 5 12.33 0.74 10.77
C GLU A 5 11.62 -0.35 11.59
N LEU A 6 12.39 -1.11 12.37
CA LEU A 6 11.83 -2.16 13.22
C LEU A 6 10.96 -1.57 14.34
N LYS A 7 11.39 -0.48 14.98
CA LYS A 7 10.60 0.26 15.96
C LYS A 7 9.28 0.75 15.37
N GLU A 8 9.35 1.31 14.17
CA GLU A 8 8.16 1.82 13.50
C GLU A 8 7.19 0.71 13.21
N LEU A 9 7.67 -0.37 12.59
CA LEU A 9 6.89 -1.57 12.31
C LEU A 9 6.21 -2.11 13.59
N MET A 10 6.91 -2.08 14.72
CA MET A 10 6.38 -2.57 16.00
C MET A 10 5.23 -1.77 16.60
N ALA A 11 4.99 -0.52 16.18
CA ALA A 11 3.73 0.16 16.53
C ALA A 11 3.04 0.76 15.31
N ALA A 12 3.25 0.13 14.15
CA ALA A 12 2.49 0.43 12.96
C ALA A 12 1.09 -0.20 13.09
N ASN A 13 0.06 0.59 12.78
CA ASN A 13 -1.29 0.07 12.61
C ASN A 13 -1.45 -0.43 11.17
N GLY A 14 -2.08 -1.59 10.96
CA GLY A 14 -2.30 -2.17 9.63
C GLY A 14 -1.27 -3.22 9.18
N PHE A 15 -0.34 -3.61 10.07
CA PHE A 15 0.63 -4.69 9.88
C PHE A 15 0.39 -5.85 10.87
N ASP A 16 -0.87 -6.20 11.09
CA ASP A 16 -1.30 -7.10 12.17
C ASP A 16 -0.70 -8.50 12.10
N HIS A 17 -0.48 -9.02 10.89
CA HIS A 17 0.02 -10.36 10.65
C HIS A 17 1.04 -10.37 9.52
N LEU A 18 2.31 -10.57 9.84
CA LEU A 18 3.39 -10.66 8.87
C LEU A 18 3.72 -12.12 8.56
N PRO A 19 4.03 -12.46 7.29
CA PRO A 19 4.59 -13.76 6.98
C PRO A 19 6.03 -13.81 7.52
N TYR A 20 6.34 -14.88 8.25
CA TYR A 20 7.70 -15.23 8.64
C TYR A 20 8.03 -16.57 8.00
N TYR A 21 9.17 -16.61 7.30
CA TYR A 21 9.74 -17.84 6.80
C TYR A 21 11.24 -17.85 7.08
N GLN A 22 11.79 -19.02 7.36
CA GLN A 22 13.22 -19.17 7.61
C GLN A 22 13.94 -19.54 6.30
N PRO A 23 14.68 -18.61 5.67
CA PRO A 23 15.38 -18.91 4.44
C PRO A 23 16.50 -19.94 4.67
N GLY A 24 16.68 -20.86 3.71
CA GLY A 24 17.82 -21.78 3.68
C GLY A 24 17.76 -22.95 4.65
N THR A 25 16.59 -23.24 5.24
CA THR A 25 16.39 -24.43 6.08
C THR A 25 15.24 -25.28 5.57
N ASP A 26 15.44 -26.60 5.51
CA ASP A 26 14.37 -27.55 5.19
C ASP A 26 13.34 -27.69 6.33
N ASP A 27 13.62 -27.11 7.49
CA ASP A 27 12.72 -27.10 8.65
C ASP A 27 11.70 -25.97 8.57
N ALA A 28 10.55 -26.26 7.97
CA ALA A 28 9.41 -25.34 7.91
C ALA A 28 8.64 -25.20 9.26
N SER A 29 9.11 -25.80 10.36
CA SER A 29 8.41 -25.73 11.66
C SER A 29 8.34 -24.30 12.22
N GLY A 30 9.34 -23.47 11.88
CA GLY A 30 9.43 -22.05 12.22
C GLY A 30 8.49 -21.14 11.41
N ASP A 31 8.07 -21.57 10.22
CA ASP A 31 7.29 -20.74 9.31
C ASP A 31 5.88 -20.44 9.84
N GLY A 32 5.39 -19.23 9.64
CA GLY A 32 4.12 -18.83 10.21
C GLY A 32 3.68 -17.43 9.87
N TYR A 33 2.50 -17.10 10.38
CA TYR A 33 2.09 -15.72 10.54
C TYR A 33 2.42 -15.28 11.95
N ILE A 34 3.10 -14.14 12.07
CA ILE A 34 3.47 -13.54 13.34
C ILE A 34 2.69 -12.24 13.53
N ALA A 35 2.15 -12.03 14.73
CA ALA A 35 1.64 -10.75 15.19
C ALA A 35 2.70 -10.09 16.07
N ILE A 36 2.80 -8.77 15.96
CA ILE A 36 3.67 -7.97 16.79
C ILE A 36 2.86 -7.55 18.02
N GLU A 37 3.28 -7.97 19.22
CA GLU A 37 2.57 -7.60 20.46
C GLU A 37 3.16 -6.34 21.09
N GLU A 38 4.48 -6.28 21.20
CA GLU A 38 5.17 -5.23 21.91
C GLU A 38 6.62 -5.12 21.42
N GLY A 39 7.14 -3.90 21.42
CA GLY A 39 8.52 -3.60 21.05
C GLY A 39 9.08 -2.47 21.88
N SER A 40 10.34 -2.61 22.31
CA SER A 40 11.11 -1.55 22.95
C SER A 40 12.38 -1.27 22.16
N VAL A 41 12.78 0.00 22.17
CA VAL A 41 14.09 0.43 21.69
C VAL A 41 14.78 1.16 22.81
N GLU A 42 15.90 0.63 23.24
CA GLU A 42 16.72 1.18 24.30
C GLU A 42 18.09 1.53 23.75
N ALA A 43 18.68 2.62 24.25
CA ALA A 43 20.08 2.90 23.96
C ALA A 43 20.92 1.78 24.59
N ALA A 44 21.82 1.17 23.81
CA ALA A 44 22.72 0.13 24.31
C ALA A 44 23.69 0.67 25.36
N SER A 45 23.90 1.99 25.39
CA SER A 45 24.70 2.70 26.37
C SER A 45 24.15 4.10 26.60
N VAL A 46 24.21 4.57 27.86
CA VAL A 46 23.91 5.97 28.23
C VAL A 46 24.89 6.97 27.61
N HIS A 47 26.06 6.52 27.15
CA HIS A 47 27.10 7.37 26.55
C HIS A 47 27.13 7.32 25.02
N ASP A 48 26.47 6.34 24.39
CA ASP A 48 26.42 6.22 22.93
C ASP A 48 25.01 5.84 22.47
N THR A 49 24.25 6.85 22.05
CA THR A 49 22.89 6.69 21.54
C THR A 49 22.84 6.16 20.11
N ARG A 50 24.00 6.03 19.44
CA ARG A 50 24.08 5.48 18.08
C ARG A 50 23.95 3.95 18.07
N VAL A 51 24.20 3.30 19.21
CA VAL A 51 23.96 1.87 19.36
C VAL A 51 22.62 1.69 20.08
N GLN A 52 21.68 1.04 19.42
CA GLN A 52 20.34 0.78 19.94
C GLN A 52 20.11 -0.72 20.02
N VAL A 53 19.53 -1.18 21.13
CA VAL A 53 19.00 -2.53 21.27
C VAL A 53 17.51 -2.45 21.01
N VAL A 54 17.07 -3.17 19.97
CA VAL A 54 15.65 -3.34 19.69
C VAL A 54 15.24 -4.70 20.19
N SER A 55 14.29 -4.73 21.11
CA SER A 55 13.68 -5.96 21.61
C SER A 55 12.21 -5.96 21.20
N GLY A 56 11.71 -7.10 20.76
CA GLY A 56 10.29 -7.23 20.44
C GLY A 56 9.78 -8.63 20.72
N LYS A 57 8.50 -8.69 21.08
CA LYS A 57 7.78 -9.93 21.28
C LYS A 57 6.87 -10.18 20.09
N PHE A 58 7.13 -11.29 19.41
CA PHE A 58 6.31 -11.78 18.32
C PHE A 58 5.54 -13.01 18.79
N THR A 59 4.24 -13.04 18.51
CA THR A 59 3.40 -14.21 18.80
C THR A 59 2.96 -14.85 17.50
N ARG A 60 3.09 -16.18 17.42
CA ARG A 60 2.62 -16.95 16.27
C ARG A 60 1.10 -16.91 16.22
N SER A 61 0.54 -16.19 15.24
CA SER A 61 -0.90 -16.11 14.99
C SER A 61 -1.43 -17.34 14.25
N GLY A 62 -0.57 -18.00 13.47
CA GLY A 62 -0.97 -19.21 12.76
C GLY A 62 0.03 -19.69 11.72
N THR A 63 -0.44 -20.58 10.86
CA THR A 63 0.30 -21.07 9.68
C THR A 63 -0.63 -21.12 8.48
N ARG A 64 -0.11 -21.36 7.27
CA ARG A 64 -0.93 -21.65 6.08
C ARG A 64 -1.83 -22.90 6.25
N GLN A 65 -1.54 -23.77 7.23
CA GLN A 65 -2.37 -24.92 7.55
C GLN A 65 -3.48 -24.64 8.57
N SER A 66 -3.34 -23.61 9.41
CA SER A 66 -4.40 -23.18 10.33
C SER A 66 -5.20 -21.97 9.83
N HIS A 67 -4.62 -21.13 8.96
CA HIS A 67 -5.20 -19.88 8.47
C HIS A 67 -5.00 -19.70 6.96
N ARG A 68 -5.80 -18.80 6.38
CA ARG A 68 -5.64 -18.24 5.03
C ARG A 68 -5.47 -16.73 5.14
N ARG A 69 -4.84 -16.14 4.13
CA ARG A 69 -4.91 -14.68 3.96
C ARG A 69 -6.33 -14.30 3.60
N SER A 70 -6.79 -13.21 4.17
CA SER A 70 -8.06 -12.61 3.82
C SER A 70 -7.87 -11.13 3.56
N LEU A 71 -8.62 -10.63 2.59
CA LEU A 71 -8.76 -9.21 2.36
C LEU A 71 -10.22 -8.88 2.63
N HIS A 72 -10.49 -8.18 3.72
CA HIS A 72 -11.81 -7.62 3.97
C HIS A 72 -12.05 -6.51 2.97
N VAL A 73 -13.16 -6.49 2.24
CA VAL A 73 -13.44 -5.52 1.18
C VAL A 73 -14.84 -4.95 1.33
N GLN A 74 -14.95 -3.63 1.25
CA GLN A 74 -16.21 -2.90 1.27
C GLN A 74 -16.21 -1.83 0.17
N PRO A 75 -16.70 -2.14 -1.05
CA PRO A 75 -16.75 -1.16 -2.11
C PRO A 75 -17.69 -0.01 -1.76
N GLN A 76 -17.18 1.22 -1.83
CA GLN A 76 -17.92 2.44 -1.52
C GLN A 76 -17.78 3.43 -2.67
N ARG A 77 -18.83 4.20 -2.95
CA ARG A 77 -18.73 5.34 -3.86
C ARG A 77 -17.85 6.41 -3.21
N VAL A 78 -16.96 6.99 -3.98
CA VAL A 78 -16.21 8.18 -3.56
C VAL A 78 -17.10 9.41 -3.71
N HIS A 79 -16.79 10.47 -2.96
CA HIS A 79 -17.58 11.71 -3.02
C HIS A 79 -17.54 12.33 -4.43
N ARG A 80 -16.34 12.50 -4.98
CA ARG A 80 -16.10 13.08 -6.30
C ARG A 80 -14.74 12.62 -6.82
N ASN A 81 -14.72 12.12 -8.05
CA ASN A 81 -13.53 11.82 -8.82
C ASN A 81 -13.64 12.57 -10.15
N ASP A 82 -12.71 13.48 -10.42
CA ASP A 82 -12.71 14.34 -11.61
C ASP A 82 -11.93 13.76 -12.79
N TYR A 83 -11.35 12.56 -12.62
CA TYR A 83 -10.49 11.89 -13.58
C TYR A 83 -11.22 10.79 -14.37
N GLY A 84 -12.49 10.53 -14.06
CA GLY A 84 -13.30 9.60 -14.84
C GLY A 84 -14.58 9.14 -14.14
N ASN A 85 -15.21 8.11 -14.70
CA ASN A 85 -16.50 7.59 -14.27
C ASN A 85 -16.54 6.06 -14.19
N ALA A 86 -15.39 5.40 -14.14
CA ALA A 86 -15.32 3.94 -14.11
C ALA A 86 -15.96 3.41 -12.81
N THR A 87 -16.70 2.30 -12.88
CA THR A 87 -17.50 1.82 -11.73
C THR A 87 -16.88 0.65 -10.98
N GLY A 88 -15.72 0.15 -11.41
CA GLY A 88 -15.04 -0.99 -10.79
C GLY A 88 -14.40 -0.63 -9.45
N ALA A 89 -14.34 -1.59 -8.53
CA ALA A 89 -13.66 -1.48 -7.24
C ALA A 89 -12.53 -2.52 -7.17
N LEU A 90 -11.48 -2.26 -7.94
CA LEU A 90 -10.37 -3.20 -8.12
C LEU A 90 -9.50 -3.30 -6.86
N VAL A 91 -9.28 -4.54 -6.42
CA VAL A 91 -8.29 -4.93 -5.41
C VAL A 91 -7.24 -5.83 -6.05
N SER A 92 -6.00 -5.73 -5.58
CA SER A 92 -4.88 -6.51 -6.11
C SER A 92 -4.51 -7.64 -5.15
N ILE A 93 -4.31 -8.84 -5.66
CA ILE A 93 -3.70 -9.98 -4.93
C ILE A 93 -2.49 -10.49 -5.70
N PRO A 94 -1.47 -11.08 -5.07
CA PRO A 94 -0.36 -11.68 -5.80
C PRO A 94 -0.85 -12.77 -6.77
N SER A 95 -0.34 -12.82 -7.99
CA SER A 95 -0.76 -13.83 -8.98
C SER A 95 -0.38 -15.25 -8.55
N ALA A 96 0.64 -15.40 -7.70
CA ALA A 96 1.00 -16.66 -7.04
C ALA A 96 -0.06 -17.16 -6.03
N ALA A 97 -1.06 -16.34 -5.68
CA ALA A 97 -2.13 -16.75 -4.78
C ALA A 97 -2.99 -17.85 -5.39
N SER A 98 -3.35 -18.85 -4.60
CA SER A 98 -4.20 -19.99 -4.97
C SER A 98 -5.42 -20.09 -4.05
N LYS A 99 -6.36 -20.99 -4.39
CA LYS A 99 -7.56 -21.27 -3.56
C LYS A 99 -8.37 -20.01 -3.24
N ARG A 100 -8.49 -19.13 -4.23
CA ARG A 100 -9.15 -17.83 -4.15
C ARG A 100 -10.67 -18.02 -4.05
N THR A 101 -11.31 -17.37 -3.10
CA THR A 101 -12.77 -17.37 -2.96
C THR A 101 -13.22 -16.05 -2.35
N TRP A 102 -14.31 -15.49 -2.86
CA TRP A 102 -15.08 -14.52 -2.09
C TRP A 102 -15.86 -15.27 -1.02
N TYR A 103 -15.95 -14.68 0.18
CA TYR A 103 -16.56 -15.29 1.34
C TYR A 103 -17.29 -14.25 2.18
N LYS A 104 -18.56 -14.52 2.52
CA LYS A 104 -19.35 -13.71 3.46
C LYS A 104 -19.36 -14.39 4.82
N ARG A 105 -18.80 -13.77 5.86
CA ARG A 105 -18.62 -14.41 7.17
C ARG A 105 -19.96 -14.78 7.82
N GLU A 106 -20.98 -13.93 7.65
CA GLU A 106 -22.27 -14.04 8.33
C GLU A 106 -23.14 -15.16 7.75
N THR A 107 -23.18 -15.28 6.43
CA THR A 107 -24.02 -16.27 5.71
C THR A 107 -23.23 -17.51 5.29
N GLN A 108 -21.90 -17.46 5.39
CA GLN A 108 -20.96 -18.46 4.87
C GLN A 108 -21.05 -18.67 3.34
N GLU A 109 -21.74 -17.77 2.64
CA GLU A 109 -21.88 -17.77 1.20
C GLU A 109 -20.54 -17.49 0.52
N ARG A 110 -20.43 -17.98 -0.71
CA ARG A 110 -19.20 -17.94 -1.49
C ARG A 110 -19.49 -17.60 -2.94
N ALA A 111 -18.57 -16.86 -3.53
CA ALA A 111 -18.55 -16.62 -4.96
C ALA A 111 -17.15 -16.92 -5.53
N PRO A 112 -17.07 -17.38 -6.80
CA PRO A 112 -15.79 -17.60 -7.46
C PRO A 112 -15.04 -16.27 -7.65
N VAL A 113 -13.72 -16.35 -7.75
CA VAL A 113 -12.85 -15.19 -7.99
C VAL A 113 -12.25 -15.32 -9.38
N SER A 114 -12.45 -14.31 -10.20
CA SER A 114 -11.83 -14.20 -11.52
C SER A 114 -10.96 -12.94 -11.56
N ALA A 115 -9.72 -13.08 -12.04
CA ALA A 115 -8.89 -11.92 -12.33
C ALA A 115 -9.48 -11.18 -13.54
N THR A 116 -9.57 -9.86 -13.45
CA THR A 116 -9.90 -8.97 -14.57
C THR A 116 -8.67 -8.76 -15.44
N GLU A 117 -7.49 -8.67 -14.81
CA GLU A 117 -6.21 -8.39 -15.43
C GLU A 117 -5.08 -8.91 -14.53
N THR A 118 -3.94 -9.25 -15.13
CA THR A 118 -2.68 -9.55 -14.44
C THR A 118 -1.65 -8.48 -14.82
N ILE A 119 -1.04 -7.86 -13.82
CA ILE A 119 -0.10 -6.74 -14.00
C ILE A 119 1.28 -7.17 -13.51
N ALA A 120 2.29 -7.03 -14.37
CA ALA A 120 3.69 -7.21 -14.01
C ALA A 120 4.18 -6.06 -13.10
N CYS A 121 4.89 -6.40 -12.04
CA CYS A 121 5.48 -5.44 -11.09
C CYS A 121 6.92 -5.85 -10.74
N GLU A 122 7.72 -4.93 -10.20
CA GLU A 122 9.12 -5.18 -9.81
C GLU A 122 9.28 -6.41 -8.90
N GLY A 123 8.30 -6.64 -8.01
CA GLY A 123 8.31 -7.75 -7.06
C GLY A 123 7.62 -9.04 -7.53
N GLY A 124 7.04 -9.05 -8.73
CA GLY A 124 6.23 -10.15 -9.25
C GLY A 124 4.80 -9.73 -9.59
N ASP A 125 4.11 -10.59 -10.32
CA ASP A 125 2.80 -10.28 -10.90
C ASP A 125 1.70 -10.18 -9.85
N VAL A 126 0.79 -9.22 -10.06
CA VAL A 126 -0.46 -9.12 -9.29
C VAL A 126 -1.68 -9.32 -10.18
N ASP A 127 -2.69 -10.00 -9.65
CA ASP A 127 -3.99 -10.11 -10.27
C ASP A 127 -4.93 -9.07 -9.69
N LEU A 128 -5.56 -8.30 -10.58
CA LEU A 128 -6.64 -7.39 -10.25
C LEU A 128 -7.97 -8.13 -10.24
N VAL A 129 -8.74 -7.97 -9.17
CA VAL A 129 -10.08 -8.54 -9.02
C VAL A 129 -11.07 -7.42 -8.73
N ASP A 130 -12.17 -7.37 -9.48
CA ASP A 130 -13.20 -6.34 -9.29
C ASP A 130 -14.22 -6.73 -8.21
N ALA A 131 -14.12 -6.10 -7.05
CA ALA A 131 -15.06 -6.27 -5.96
C ALA A 131 -16.48 -5.75 -6.32
N ALA A 132 -16.61 -4.78 -7.24
CA ALA A 132 -17.93 -4.25 -7.60
C ALA A 132 -18.84 -5.26 -8.31
N THR A 133 -18.28 -6.36 -8.82
CA THR A 133 -18.98 -7.40 -9.59
C THR A 133 -19.33 -8.65 -8.76
N VAL A 134 -18.98 -8.67 -7.48
CA VAL A 134 -19.16 -9.84 -6.62
C VAL A 134 -20.65 -10.06 -6.32
N ASP A 135 -21.13 -11.26 -6.60
CA ASP A 135 -22.49 -11.71 -6.29
C ASP A 135 -22.63 -12.12 -4.81
N LEU A 136 -22.25 -11.20 -3.90
CA LEU A 136 -22.44 -11.29 -2.46
C LEU A 136 -22.72 -9.89 -1.90
N PRO A 137 -23.58 -9.76 -0.88
CA PRO A 137 -23.80 -8.46 -0.24
C PRO A 137 -22.53 -8.02 0.52
N ALA A 138 -21.98 -6.85 0.17
CA ALA A 138 -20.85 -6.26 0.90
C ALA A 138 -21.20 -5.96 2.38
N PRO A 139 -20.23 -5.95 3.31
CA PRO A 139 -18.81 -6.28 3.11
C PRO A 139 -18.56 -7.79 3.00
N TYR A 140 -17.49 -8.20 2.33
CA TYR A 140 -17.09 -9.61 2.18
C TYR A 140 -15.57 -9.75 2.19
N GLU A 141 -15.07 -10.97 2.23
CA GLU A 141 -13.65 -11.31 2.31
C GLU A 141 -13.18 -11.98 1.02
N LEU A 142 -12.09 -11.48 0.42
CA LEU A 142 -11.33 -12.24 -0.57
C LEU A 142 -10.32 -13.11 0.16
N VAL A 143 -10.59 -14.41 0.22
CA VAL A 143 -9.77 -15.39 0.93
C VAL A 143 -8.89 -16.13 -0.06
N TYR A 144 -7.60 -16.27 0.25
CA TYR A 144 -6.63 -16.96 -0.61
C TYR A 144 -5.49 -17.60 0.19
N ASP A 145 -4.77 -18.51 -0.46
CA ASP A 145 -3.51 -19.09 0.02
C ASP A 145 -2.35 -18.53 -0.79
N ILE A 146 -1.25 -18.19 -0.13
CA ILE A 146 -0.04 -17.69 -0.78
C ILE A 146 1.20 -18.26 -0.08
N PRO A 147 2.26 -18.62 -0.81
CA PRO A 147 3.56 -18.93 -0.21
C PRO A 147 4.12 -17.78 0.64
N TYR A 148 4.87 -18.10 1.69
CA TYR A 148 5.37 -17.07 2.62
C TYR A 148 6.41 -16.15 2.01
N ASP A 149 7.25 -16.71 1.13
CA ASP A 149 8.29 -16.02 0.38
C ASP A 149 7.71 -15.13 -0.73
N GLU A 150 6.52 -15.46 -1.25
CA GLU A 150 5.83 -14.67 -2.27
C GLU A 150 5.15 -13.43 -1.70
N GLU A 151 4.62 -13.49 -0.48
CA GLU A 151 3.76 -12.41 0.03
C GLU A 151 4.47 -11.04 0.14
N PRO A 152 5.66 -10.90 0.76
CA PRO A 152 6.31 -9.60 0.94
C PRO A 152 6.69 -8.90 -0.37
N LYS A 153 6.96 -9.68 -1.43
CA LYS A 153 7.46 -9.13 -2.70
C LYS A 153 6.46 -8.18 -3.36
N HIS A 154 5.17 -8.36 -3.09
CA HIS A 154 4.11 -7.62 -3.75
C HIS A 154 3.61 -6.44 -2.93
N ASN A 155 4.12 -6.17 -1.72
CA ASN A 155 3.57 -5.11 -0.87
C ASN A 155 3.80 -3.72 -1.46
N ILE A 156 2.84 -2.81 -1.26
CA ILE A 156 3.09 -1.38 -1.44
C ILE A 156 3.98 -0.88 -0.30
N ILE A 157 4.94 0.00 -0.60
CA ILE A 157 5.94 0.48 0.36
C ILE A 157 5.97 2.00 0.34
N LEU A 158 6.07 2.59 1.53
CA LEU A 158 6.43 4.00 1.70
C LEU A 158 7.91 4.08 2.01
N TRP A 159 8.65 4.83 1.21
CA TRP A 159 10.07 5.08 1.41
C TRP A 159 10.31 6.53 1.81
N ASP A 160 11.35 6.73 2.61
CA ASP A 160 12.07 7.99 2.77
C ASP A 160 13.39 7.83 2.00
N ASP A 161 13.60 8.66 0.97
CA ASP A 161 14.79 8.59 0.14
C ASP A 161 16.07 9.05 0.86
N ARG A 162 15.93 9.74 2.01
CA ARG A 162 17.05 10.30 2.78
C ARG A 162 17.99 11.18 1.96
N SER A 163 17.46 11.86 0.95
CA SER A 163 18.23 12.68 0.00
C SER A 163 19.31 11.91 -0.77
N VAL A 164 19.07 10.63 -1.07
CA VAL A 164 19.93 9.85 -1.98
C VAL A 164 19.18 9.43 -3.25
N GLU A 165 19.88 9.41 -4.37
CA GLU A 165 19.27 9.23 -5.69
C GLU A 165 18.67 7.84 -5.89
N SER A 166 19.32 6.79 -5.36
CA SER A 166 18.89 5.42 -5.61
C SER A 166 18.74 4.58 -4.35
N ARG A 167 17.76 3.67 -4.38
CA ARG A 167 17.53 2.65 -3.35
C ARG A 167 18.76 1.80 -3.04
N HIS A 168 19.69 1.68 -3.99
CA HIS A 168 20.81 0.74 -3.97
C HIS A 168 22.19 1.41 -3.90
N ASP A 169 22.25 2.70 -3.53
CA ASP A 169 23.53 3.41 -3.31
C ASP A 169 24.18 2.97 -1.98
N GLY A 170 24.57 1.69 -1.89
CA GLY A 170 25.09 1.04 -0.67
C GLY A 170 24.13 -0.01 -0.07
N ASP A 171 24.23 -0.26 1.24
CA ASP A 171 23.23 -1.04 1.99
C ASP A 171 21.92 -0.23 2.08
N LEU A 172 20.87 -0.62 1.32
CA LEU A 172 19.51 -0.03 1.35
C LEU A 172 19.48 1.44 1.77
N ALA A 173 19.85 2.33 0.84
CA ALA A 173 20.04 3.74 1.16
C ALA A 173 18.73 4.45 1.54
N TRP A 174 17.62 4.03 0.92
CA TRP A 174 16.26 4.45 1.30
C TRP A 174 15.74 3.67 2.50
N ALA A 175 15.01 4.35 3.37
CA ALA A 175 14.38 3.73 4.55
C ALA A 175 12.90 3.51 4.37
N ARG A 176 12.39 2.41 4.91
CA ARG A 176 10.95 2.12 4.94
C ARG A 176 10.27 2.87 6.07
N ALA A 177 9.22 3.61 5.74
CA ALA A 177 8.33 4.20 6.72
C ALA A 177 7.15 3.25 6.99
N TYR A 178 6.89 2.94 8.26
CA TYR A 178 5.75 2.09 8.66
C TYR A 178 4.67 2.87 9.42
N ARG A 179 4.95 4.10 9.84
CA ARG A 179 4.01 4.95 10.57
C ARG A 179 3.70 6.23 9.81
N THR A 180 2.47 6.70 9.94
CA THR A 180 2.00 7.96 9.36
C THR A 180 2.73 9.17 9.92
N SER A 181 3.21 9.08 11.16
CA SER A 181 4.01 10.11 11.84
C SER A 181 5.52 9.96 11.61
N HIS A 182 5.94 9.32 10.53
CA HIS A 182 7.37 9.21 10.19
C HIS A 182 7.93 10.61 9.90
N GLU A 183 9.05 10.95 10.51
CA GLU A 183 9.75 12.21 10.23
C GLU A 183 10.67 12.00 9.03
N PHE A 184 10.18 12.34 7.84
CA PHE A 184 10.94 12.23 6.60
C PHE A 184 12.16 13.15 6.63
N CYS A 185 13.33 12.62 6.30
CA CYS A 185 14.54 13.41 6.13
C CYS A 185 14.85 13.71 4.65
N GLY A 186 14.21 13.01 3.73
CA GLY A 186 14.16 13.34 2.31
C GLY A 186 12.74 13.27 1.74
N VAL A 187 12.60 12.89 0.48
CA VAL A 187 11.32 12.85 -0.23
C VAL A 187 10.54 11.57 0.12
N PRO A 188 9.25 11.68 0.49
CA PRO A 188 8.37 10.52 0.59
C PRO A 188 8.13 9.90 -0.79
N ILE A 189 8.39 8.60 -0.92
CA ILE A 189 8.16 7.85 -2.17
C ILE A 189 7.17 6.71 -1.92
N ILE A 190 6.05 6.73 -2.63
CA ILE A 190 5.08 5.64 -2.63
C ILE A 190 5.41 4.68 -3.77
N ASP A 191 5.86 3.48 -3.44
CA ASP A 191 6.20 2.42 -4.39
C ASP A 191 5.09 1.36 -4.43
N THR A 192 4.34 1.31 -5.53
CA THR A 192 3.29 0.30 -5.76
C THR A 192 3.85 -1.00 -6.33
N GLY A 193 5.13 -1.04 -6.71
CA GLY A 193 5.74 -2.09 -7.53
C GLY A 193 5.55 -1.88 -9.03
N ASN A 194 4.64 -0.99 -9.46
CA ASN A 194 4.45 -0.63 -10.87
C ASN A 194 4.75 0.86 -11.13
N ILE A 195 4.42 1.73 -10.17
CA ILE A 195 4.85 3.14 -10.18
C ILE A 195 5.51 3.51 -8.84
N ARG A 196 6.44 4.45 -8.89
CA ARG A 196 6.98 5.18 -7.74
C ARG A 196 6.54 6.62 -7.85
N ILE A 197 5.82 7.11 -6.85
CA ILE A 197 5.38 8.50 -6.80
C ILE A 197 6.24 9.21 -5.78
N HIS A 198 7.07 10.14 -6.25
CA HIS A 198 7.88 11.02 -5.42
C HIS A 198 7.06 12.25 -5.08
N LEU A 199 6.91 12.53 -3.78
CA LEU A 199 6.06 13.62 -3.27
C LEU A 199 6.96 14.74 -2.75
N ASP A 200 7.64 15.45 -3.65
CA ASP A 200 8.57 16.52 -3.29
C ASP A 200 7.83 17.87 -3.23
N GLU A 201 7.81 18.51 -2.06
CA GLU A 201 7.19 19.83 -1.86
C GLU A 201 8.00 20.96 -2.52
N THR A 202 9.24 20.71 -2.93
CA THR A 202 10.11 21.69 -3.61
C THR A 202 9.98 21.61 -5.12
N THR A 203 10.03 20.40 -5.69
CA THR A 203 10.02 20.19 -7.15
C THR A 203 8.66 19.74 -7.70
N GLY A 204 7.74 19.31 -6.83
CA GLY A 204 6.43 18.79 -7.19
C GLY A 204 6.39 17.26 -7.24
N ILE A 205 5.35 16.73 -7.87
CA ILE A 205 5.18 15.29 -8.01
C ILE A 205 5.94 14.81 -9.25
N THR A 206 6.82 13.83 -9.06
CA THR A 206 7.43 13.07 -10.16
C THR A 206 7.07 11.60 -10.03
N VAL A 207 7.08 10.88 -11.16
CA VAL A 207 6.68 9.48 -11.20
C VAL A 207 7.65 8.68 -12.03
N ASP A 208 8.10 7.55 -11.48
CA ASP A 208 8.75 6.51 -12.26
C ASP A 208 7.77 5.36 -12.49
N GLN A 209 7.80 4.79 -13.68
CA GLN A 209 7.02 3.63 -14.07
C GLN A 209 7.94 2.44 -14.32
N TYR A 210 7.52 1.28 -13.86
CA TYR A 210 8.20 0.02 -14.11
C TYR A 210 7.79 -0.55 -15.46
N THR A 211 8.77 -0.83 -16.31
CA THR A 211 8.60 -1.47 -17.62
C THR A 211 9.37 -2.79 -17.66
N ASP A 212 8.74 -3.88 -17.20
CA ASP A 212 9.18 -5.30 -17.14
C ASP A 212 10.53 -5.61 -16.46
N THR A 213 11.52 -4.74 -16.56
CA THR A 213 12.90 -4.93 -16.11
C THR A 213 13.54 -3.62 -15.63
N THR A 214 13.01 -2.46 -16.00
CA THR A 214 13.60 -1.15 -15.71
C THR A 214 12.58 -0.15 -15.19
N TRP A 215 13.06 0.81 -14.41
CA TRP A 215 12.29 2.00 -14.03
C TRP A 215 12.60 3.12 -15.01
N THR A 216 11.56 3.78 -15.50
CA THR A 216 11.67 4.96 -16.39
C THR A 216 10.79 6.06 -15.87
N THR A 217 11.29 7.29 -15.87
CA THR A 217 10.49 8.45 -15.50
C THR A 217 9.32 8.63 -16.47
N LEU A 218 8.12 8.80 -15.91
CA LEU A 218 6.89 9.12 -16.61
C LEU A 218 6.68 10.64 -16.56
N ASP A 219 6.77 11.29 -17.71
CA ASP A 219 6.56 12.73 -17.79
C ASP A 219 5.12 13.11 -17.48
N LEU A 220 4.93 13.95 -16.45
CA LEU A 220 3.64 14.58 -16.17
C LEU A 220 3.53 15.91 -16.94
N PRO A 221 2.35 16.24 -17.48
CA PRO A 221 2.13 17.56 -18.07
C PRO A 221 2.44 18.69 -17.09
N PRO A 222 3.04 19.80 -17.56
CA PRO A 222 3.36 20.93 -16.71
C PRO A 222 2.09 21.56 -16.13
N THR A 223 2.22 22.17 -14.95
CA THR A 223 1.12 22.79 -14.22
C THR A 223 1.58 24.00 -13.44
N ASP A 224 0.68 24.97 -13.25
CA ASP A 224 0.87 26.11 -12.36
C ASP A 224 0.50 25.77 -10.89
N TRP A 225 0.23 24.50 -10.59
CA TRP A 225 -0.08 24.00 -9.24
C TRP A 225 1.09 23.24 -8.66
N HIS A 226 1.59 23.68 -7.51
CA HIS A 226 2.72 23.07 -6.82
C HIS A 226 2.24 22.29 -5.60
N LEU A 227 2.87 21.15 -5.34
CA LEU A 227 2.64 20.39 -4.11
C LEU A 227 3.19 21.19 -2.94
N HIS A 228 2.35 21.49 -1.96
CA HIS A 228 2.68 22.31 -0.81
C HIS A 228 2.86 21.50 0.47
N ASP A 229 2.05 20.45 0.66
CA ASP A 229 2.05 19.64 1.87
C ASP A 229 1.54 18.21 1.59
N VAL A 230 2.13 17.24 2.27
CA VAL A 230 1.82 15.80 2.17
C VAL A 230 1.51 15.23 3.55
N ASP A 231 0.23 14.95 3.82
CA ASP A 231 -0.21 14.28 5.03
C ASP A 231 -0.52 12.79 4.76
N ILE A 232 0.38 11.89 5.18
CA ILE A 232 0.18 10.45 5.05
C ILE A 232 -0.80 9.98 6.14
N THR A 233 -1.97 9.48 5.74
CA THR A 233 -3.06 9.12 6.66
C THR A 233 -3.23 7.62 6.87
N THR A 234 -2.67 6.78 6.00
CA THR A 234 -2.70 5.32 6.14
C THR A 234 -1.50 4.68 5.47
N ILE A 235 -0.86 3.75 6.16
CA ILE A 235 0.17 2.87 5.59
C ILE A 235 -0.24 1.43 5.87
N SER A 236 -0.25 0.58 4.85
CA SER A 236 -0.55 -0.84 4.97
C SER A 236 0.11 -1.62 3.83
N PRO A 237 0.26 -2.96 3.94
CA PRO A 237 0.83 -3.78 2.86
C PRO A 237 0.08 -3.73 1.51
N ILE A 238 -1.15 -3.21 1.48
CA ILE A 238 -2.03 -3.24 0.31
C ILE A 238 -2.39 -1.86 -0.24
N ARG A 239 -2.30 -0.81 0.59
CA ARG A 239 -2.59 0.57 0.20
C ARG A 239 -1.86 1.60 1.05
N ILE A 240 -1.66 2.78 0.48
CA ILE A 240 -1.25 4.00 1.16
C ILE A 240 -2.28 5.09 0.83
N GLU A 241 -2.72 5.84 1.83
CA GLU A 241 -3.61 7.00 1.67
C GLU A 241 -2.91 8.27 2.17
N ALA A 242 -3.08 9.38 1.46
CA ALA A 242 -2.55 10.68 1.83
C ALA A 242 -3.53 11.81 1.48
N HIS A 243 -3.42 12.96 2.16
CA HIS A 243 -3.99 14.22 1.71
C HIS A 243 -2.85 15.06 1.13
N LEU A 244 -3.07 15.58 -0.07
CA LEU A 244 -2.11 16.39 -0.79
C LEU A 244 -2.69 17.79 -0.91
N THR A 245 -1.98 18.78 -0.40
CA THR A 245 -2.34 20.19 -0.55
C THR A 245 -1.49 20.80 -1.65
N PHE A 246 -2.14 21.48 -2.59
CA PHE A 246 -1.50 22.19 -3.68
C PHE A 246 -1.76 23.68 -3.57
N THR A 247 -0.81 24.50 -4.02
CA THR A 247 -0.95 25.95 -4.16
C THR A 247 -0.71 26.38 -5.59
N HIS A 248 -1.39 27.43 -6.02
CA HIS A 248 -1.21 27.98 -7.37
C HIS A 248 -0.03 28.96 -7.41
N THR A 249 0.74 28.95 -8.51
CA THR A 249 2.00 29.73 -8.63
C THR A 249 1.76 31.24 -8.63
N ASN A 250 0.64 31.66 -9.21
CA ASN A 250 0.35 33.07 -9.49
C ASN A 250 -0.82 33.63 -8.66
N SER A 251 -1.31 32.89 -7.68
CA SER A 251 -2.38 33.33 -6.76
C SER A 251 -2.23 32.67 -5.39
N ASP A 252 -2.91 33.18 -4.38
CA ASP A 252 -2.96 32.57 -3.04
C ASP A 252 -3.95 31.38 -2.96
N ASP A 253 -4.35 30.82 -4.11
CA ASP A 253 -5.31 29.73 -4.17
C ASP A 253 -4.66 28.42 -3.71
N SER A 254 -5.39 27.65 -2.90
CA SER A 254 -5.00 26.31 -2.48
C SER A 254 -6.10 25.29 -2.78
N TYR A 255 -5.68 24.04 -3.02
CA TYR A 255 -6.60 22.95 -3.31
C TYR A 255 -6.09 21.63 -2.73
N THR A 256 -6.98 20.87 -2.08
CA THR A 256 -6.62 19.59 -1.44
C THR A 256 -7.23 18.42 -2.19
N LEU A 257 -6.43 17.39 -2.44
CA LEU A 257 -6.86 16.10 -2.98
C LEU A 257 -6.55 14.98 -1.98
N ARG A 258 -7.42 13.96 -1.95
CA ARG A 258 -7.10 12.68 -1.28
C ARG A 258 -6.50 11.75 -2.30
N MET A 259 -5.36 11.17 -1.97
CA MET A 259 -4.65 10.18 -2.75
C MET A 259 -4.85 8.79 -2.16
N LEU A 260 -5.16 7.80 -3.00
CA LEU A 260 -5.16 6.38 -2.66
C LEU A 260 -4.31 5.60 -3.68
N ALA A 261 -3.11 5.23 -3.24
CA ALA A 261 -2.23 4.32 -3.97
C ALA A 261 -2.46 2.89 -3.48
N ARG A 262 -2.38 1.92 -4.39
CA ARG A 262 -2.65 0.51 -4.11
C ARG A 262 -1.59 -0.38 -4.71
N ARG A 263 -1.33 -1.49 -4.02
CA ARG A 263 -0.43 -2.55 -4.47
C ARG A 263 -0.59 -2.87 -5.96
N GLY A 264 0.52 -2.85 -6.69
CA GLY A 264 0.67 -3.26 -8.08
C GLY A 264 -0.14 -2.44 -9.10
N ARG A 265 -0.64 -1.27 -8.72
CA ARG A 265 -1.39 -0.39 -9.64
C ARG A 265 -0.43 0.60 -10.29
N ALA A 266 -0.58 0.79 -11.61
CA ALA A 266 0.07 1.86 -12.37
C ALA A 266 -0.63 3.23 -12.23
N THR A 267 -1.73 3.27 -11.48
CA THR A 267 -2.59 4.46 -11.31
C THR A 267 -2.96 4.63 -9.85
N THR A 268 -3.16 5.88 -9.46
CA THR A 268 -3.53 6.30 -8.12
C THR A 268 -4.87 7.02 -8.14
N GLN A 269 -5.75 6.73 -7.19
CA GLN A 269 -7.06 7.36 -7.14
C GLN A 269 -6.93 8.72 -6.43
N PHE A 270 -7.15 9.80 -7.18
CA PHE A 270 -7.26 11.15 -6.65
C PHE A 270 -8.74 11.53 -6.52
N THR A 271 -9.16 11.94 -5.33
CA THR A 271 -10.54 12.31 -5.06
C THR A 271 -10.64 13.62 -4.31
N VAL A 272 -11.68 14.38 -4.60
CA VAL A 272 -11.97 15.61 -3.88
C VAL A 272 -12.55 15.25 -2.51
N PRO A 273 -11.96 15.71 -1.39
CA PRO A 273 -12.51 15.51 -0.06
C PRO A 273 -13.94 16.05 0.02
N SER A 274 -14.80 15.45 0.86
CA SER A 274 -16.18 15.92 1.04
C SER A 274 -16.30 17.32 1.63
N SER A 275 -15.23 17.88 2.18
CA SER A 275 -15.14 19.26 2.65
C SER A 275 -14.98 20.28 1.52
N VAL A 276 -14.60 19.84 0.32
CA VAL A 276 -14.37 20.69 -0.85
C VAL A 276 -15.51 20.47 -1.86
N SER A 277 -16.20 21.55 -2.24
CA SER A 277 -17.36 21.49 -3.14
C SER A 277 -17.03 21.80 -4.61
N THR A 278 -15.88 22.42 -4.85
CA THR A 278 -15.42 22.83 -6.18
C THR A 278 -14.70 21.68 -6.90
N PRO A 279 -14.73 21.66 -8.26
CA PRO A 279 -13.95 20.71 -9.03
C PRO A 279 -12.45 20.89 -8.89
N THR A 280 -11.72 19.81 -9.17
CA THR A 280 -10.26 19.86 -9.30
C THR A 280 -9.91 20.90 -10.38
N PRO A 281 -9.06 21.89 -10.08
CA PRO A 281 -8.62 22.90 -11.05
C PRO A 281 -8.06 22.24 -12.31
N SER A 282 -8.35 22.79 -13.49
CA SER A 282 -8.03 22.13 -14.76
C SER A 282 -6.54 21.86 -14.93
N GLY A 283 -5.65 22.81 -14.60
CA GLY A 283 -4.19 22.61 -14.69
C GLY A 283 -3.71 21.45 -13.80
N LEU A 284 -4.18 21.38 -12.55
CA LEU A 284 -3.86 20.29 -11.63
C LEU A 284 -4.43 18.95 -12.13
N ARG A 285 -5.68 18.94 -12.58
CA ARG A 285 -6.33 17.74 -13.11
C ARG A 285 -5.61 17.21 -14.35
N ASP A 286 -5.26 18.08 -15.29
CA ASP A 286 -4.64 17.68 -16.54
C ASP A 286 -3.21 17.15 -16.29
N SER A 287 -2.49 17.69 -15.30
CA SER A 287 -1.17 17.21 -14.86
C SER A 287 -1.20 15.84 -14.19
N LEU A 288 -2.17 15.58 -13.31
CA LEU A 288 -2.30 14.29 -12.61
C LEU A 288 -3.01 13.20 -13.45
N ALA A 289 -3.69 13.58 -14.54
CA ALA A 289 -4.46 12.65 -15.38
C ALA A 289 -3.68 11.41 -15.87
N PRO A 290 -2.39 11.46 -16.25
CA PRO A 290 -1.65 10.29 -16.72
C PRO A 290 -1.54 9.16 -15.69
N ILE A 291 -1.60 9.49 -14.40
CA ILE A 291 -1.47 8.54 -13.29
C ILE A 291 -2.77 8.39 -12.49
N ALA A 292 -3.86 9.02 -12.92
CA ALA A 292 -5.12 9.03 -12.17
C ALA A 292 -5.97 7.79 -12.46
N ASP A 293 -6.47 7.14 -11.41
CA ASP A 293 -7.51 6.10 -11.54
C ASP A 293 -8.88 6.75 -11.79
N PRO A 294 -9.56 6.44 -12.91
CA PRO A 294 -10.88 6.99 -13.23
C PRO A 294 -12.03 6.43 -12.38
N SER A 295 -11.78 5.49 -11.46
CA SER A 295 -12.84 4.84 -10.70
C SER A 295 -13.57 5.77 -9.72
N VAL A 296 -14.91 5.77 -9.77
CA VAL A 296 -15.78 6.41 -8.78
C VAL A 296 -16.08 5.52 -7.58
N ARG A 297 -15.39 4.39 -7.44
CA ARG A 297 -15.46 3.51 -6.28
C ARG A 297 -14.09 3.31 -5.64
N ARG A 298 -14.08 3.24 -4.31
CA ARG A 298 -12.94 2.73 -3.53
C ARG A 298 -13.30 1.37 -2.95
N PRO A 299 -12.42 0.36 -3.03
CA PRO A 299 -12.72 -0.96 -2.47
C PRO A 299 -12.71 -1.01 -0.93
N THR A 300 -12.12 -0.01 -0.25
CA THR A 300 -11.90 0.01 1.21
C THR A 300 -11.53 -1.37 1.75
N SER A 301 -10.26 -1.75 1.55
CA SER A 301 -9.77 -3.09 1.85
C SER A 301 -8.87 -3.20 3.10
N HIS A 302 -8.91 -4.30 3.84
CA HIS A 302 -8.01 -4.53 4.97
C HIS A 302 -7.42 -5.93 4.91
N LEU A 303 -6.09 -6.06 5.01
CA LEU A 303 -5.41 -7.35 4.95
C LEU A 303 -5.45 -8.02 6.33
N GLY A 304 -5.78 -9.30 6.37
CA GLY A 304 -5.86 -10.04 7.62
C GLY A 304 -5.68 -11.54 7.42
N LEU A 305 -6.13 -12.28 8.44
CA LEU A 305 -6.18 -13.73 8.44
C LEU A 305 -7.60 -14.21 8.72
N ILE A 306 -7.94 -15.35 8.12
CA ILE A 306 -9.15 -16.09 8.45
C ILE A 306 -8.80 -17.53 8.79
N ALA A 307 -9.39 -18.06 9.87
CA ALA A 307 -9.10 -19.42 10.29
C ALA A 307 -9.62 -20.41 9.25
N ARG A 308 -8.81 -21.42 8.91
CA ARG A 308 -9.21 -22.45 7.93
C ARG A 308 -10.44 -23.22 8.36
N LYS A 309 -10.69 -23.36 9.68
CA LYS A 309 -11.91 -23.99 10.20
C LYS A 309 -13.17 -23.20 9.86
N GLU A 310 -13.11 -21.88 9.74
CA GLU A 310 -14.25 -21.03 9.39
C GLU A 310 -14.59 -21.15 7.91
N VAL A 311 -13.57 -21.36 7.07
CA VAL A 311 -13.72 -21.49 5.63
C VAL A 311 -13.64 -22.94 5.14
N ARG A 312 -13.55 -23.92 6.03
CA ARG A 312 -13.55 -25.35 5.68
C ARG A 312 -14.99 -25.82 5.43
N ARG A 313 -15.11 -26.82 4.57
CA ARG A 313 -16.28 -27.69 4.54
C ARG A 313 -16.15 -28.74 5.63
#